data_AF-A0A7K9GHH8-F1
#
_entry.id   AF-A0A7K9GHH8-F1
#
_cell.length_a   1.000
_cell.length_b   1.000
_cell.length_c   1.000
_cell.angle_alpha   90.00
_cell.angle_beta   90.00
_cell.angle_gamma   90.00
#
_symmetry.space_group_name_H-M   'P 1'
#
loop_
_entity.id
_entity.type
_entity.pdbx_description
1 polymer ?
#
loop_
_entity_poly.entity_id
_entity_poly.type
_entity_poly.pdbx_seq_one_letter_code
_entity_poly.pdbx_strand_id
1 'polypeptide(L)'
;FPVHECVFKGDVRRLSALIRTQGIAQKDSHGNTPLHLAVMLGHKECAHLLLAHNAPVKVKNAQGWSPLAEAISYGDRQMISALLRKLKQQSRESVEEKRPRLLKALKELGDFYLELHWDFQSWVPLLSRILPSDACKIHKQGINIRLDTTLIDFTDMKCQRGDLSFIFNGDAAPSESFVVLDNEQKVYQRIHHEESEMETEEEVDILMSSDIYSATLSTKSITFTRAQTGWLFREDKTERVGNFLADFYLVNGLVLESRKRREHLSEEDILRNKAIMESLSKGGNLMEQNFEPVRRQSLTPPSPNTISWEEYISAESGKAPHLGRELVCKESKKTFKATIAMSQEFPLGIESLLNVLEVIAPFKHFNKLREFVQMKLPPGFPVKLDIPVFPTITATVTFQEFRYDEFDDSIFTIPDDYKEDPSRFPDL
;
A
#
# COMPACT_ATOMS: atom_id res chain seq x y z
N PHE A 1 -4.44 -3.39 -31.13
CA PHE A 1 -3.36 -3.45 -30.13
C PHE A 1 -2.09 -4.09 -30.71
N PRO A 2 -1.32 -3.38 -31.56
CA PRO A 2 -0.20 -3.98 -32.30
C PRO A 2 0.96 -4.45 -31.42
N VAL A 3 1.29 -3.68 -30.37
CA VAL A 3 2.35 -4.04 -29.41
C VAL A 3 1.97 -5.31 -28.64
N HIS A 4 0.73 -5.38 -28.15
CA HIS A 4 0.18 -6.56 -27.46
C HIS A 4 0.21 -7.80 -28.34
N GLU A 5 -0.21 -7.70 -29.60
CA GLU A 5 -0.19 -8.84 -30.54
C GLU A 5 1.23 -9.39 -30.73
N CYS A 6 2.23 -8.51 -30.89
CA CYS A 6 3.61 -8.94 -31.05
C CYS A 6 4.12 -9.65 -29.80
N VAL A 7 3.83 -9.08 -28.63
CA VAL A 7 4.17 -9.71 -27.35
C VAL A 7 3.46 -11.05 -27.20
N PHE A 8 2.18 -11.13 -27.55
CA PHE A 8 1.39 -12.36 -27.49
C PHE A 8 1.98 -13.45 -28.36
N LYS A 9 2.52 -13.10 -29.53
CA LYS A 9 3.17 -14.01 -30.47
C LYS A 9 4.65 -14.26 -30.16
N GLY A 10 5.23 -13.61 -29.16
CA GLY A 10 6.66 -13.71 -28.83
C GLY A 10 7.58 -13.04 -29.87
N ASP A 11 7.06 -12.15 -30.71
CA ASP A 11 7.82 -11.50 -31.79
C ASP A 11 8.63 -10.30 -31.25
N VAL A 12 9.78 -10.60 -30.67
CA VAL A 12 10.71 -9.61 -30.09
C VAL A 12 11.20 -8.61 -31.14
N ARG A 13 11.39 -9.05 -32.40
CA ARG A 13 11.91 -8.19 -33.47
C ARG A 13 10.89 -7.12 -33.84
N ARG A 14 9.63 -7.52 -34.05
CA ARG A 14 8.55 -6.57 -34.34
C ARG A 14 8.25 -5.69 -33.14
N LEU A 15 8.32 -6.24 -31.91
CA LEU A 15 8.22 -5.45 -30.68
C LEU A 15 9.29 -4.34 -30.62
N SER A 16 10.56 -4.67 -30.89
CA SER A 16 11.67 -3.70 -30.90
C SER A 16 11.49 -2.58 -31.95
N ALA A 17 10.81 -2.87 -33.06
CA ALA A 17 10.46 -1.85 -34.04
C ALA A 17 9.32 -0.94 -33.55
N LEU A 18 8.26 -1.52 -32.98
CA LEU A 18 7.05 -0.80 -32.58
C LEU A 18 7.25 0.03 -31.31
N ILE A 19 8.08 -0.42 -30.37
CA ILE A 19 8.28 0.24 -29.06
C ILE A 19 8.80 1.67 -29.16
N ARG A 20 9.44 2.03 -30.29
CA ARG A 20 9.94 3.38 -30.56
C ARG A 20 8.86 4.39 -30.93
N THR A 21 7.68 3.93 -31.35
CA THR A 21 6.62 4.79 -31.89
C THR A 21 5.27 4.59 -31.21
N GLN A 22 5.08 3.48 -30.50
CA GLN A 22 3.82 3.10 -29.87
C GLN A 22 3.94 3.09 -28.34
N GLY A 23 2.85 3.44 -27.65
CA GLY A 23 2.83 3.50 -26.19
C GLY A 23 2.82 2.12 -25.53
N ILE A 24 3.81 1.84 -24.67
CA ILE A 24 3.93 0.58 -23.91
C ILE A 24 3.08 0.52 -22.63
N ALA A 25 2.45 1.64 -22.25
CA ALA A 25 1.55 1.72 -21.10
C ALA A 25 0.07 1.47 -21.49
N GLN A 26 -0.24 1.35 -22.78
CA GLN A 26 -1.60 1.14 -23.25
C GLN A 26 -2.16 -0.20 -22.74
N LYS A 27 -3.40 -0.18 -22.27
CA LYS A 27 -4.14 -1.38 -21.86
C LYS A 27 -4.98 -1.91 -23.03
N ASP A 28 -5.06 -3.22 -23.16
CA ASP A 28 -5.98 -3.89 -24.08
C ASP A 28 -7.43 -3.94 -23.56
N SER A 29 -8.32 -4.62 -24.27
CA SER A 29 -9.73 -4.82 -23.89
C SER A 29 -9.92 -5.52 -22.54
N HIS A 30 -8.90 -6.20 -22.04
CA HIS A 30 -8.89 -6.91 -20.75
C HIS A 30 -8.12 -6.15 -19.67
N GLY A 31 -7.71 -4.92 -19.96
CA GLY A 31 -6.95 -4.08 -19.06
C GLY A 31 -5.47 -4.47 -18.96
N ASN A 32 -4.98 -5.44 -19.74
CA ASN A 32 -3.59 -5.87 -19.69
C ASN A 32 -2.71 -4.91 -20.48
N THR A 33 -1.57 -4.55 -19.91
CA THR A 33 -0.47 -3.92 -20.67
C THR A 33 0.33 -4.99 -21.41
N PRO A 34 1.16 -4.62 -22.41
CA PRO A 34 2.05 -5.57 -23.05
C PRO A 34 2.93 -6.33 -22.05
N LEU A 35 3.34 -5.69 -20.95
CA LEU A 35 4.14 -6.34 -19.91
C LEU A 35 3.37 -7.43 -19.15
N HIS A 36 2.06 -7.27 -18.93
CA HIS A 36 1.24 -8.35 -18.37
C HIS A 36 1.26 -9.57 -19.29
N LEU A 37 1.00 -9.37 -20.59
CA LEU A 37 0.98 -10.47 -21.56
C LEU A 37 2.33 -11.19 -21.65
N ALA A 38 3.44 -10.44 -21.69
CA ALA A 38 4.78 -11.02 -21.75
C ALA A 38 5.05 -11.94 -20.57
N VAL A 39 4.65 -11.52 -19.37
CA VAL A 39 4.82 -12.29 -18.14
C VAL A 39 3.88 -13.50 -18.08
N MET A 40 2.59 -13.31 -18.38
CA MET A 40 1.60 -14.39 -18.34
C MET A 40 1.92 -15.53 -19.31
N LEU A 41 2.49 -15.20 -20.48
CA LEU A 41 2.90 -16.15 -21.51
C LEU A 41 4.33 -16.67 -21.35
N GLY A 42 5.11 -16.13 -20.41
CA GLY A 42 6.51 -16.52 -20.20
C GLY A 42 7.49 -16.03 -21.29
N HIS A 43 7.13 -15.00 -22.05
CA HIS A 43 7.98 -14.40 -23.10
C HIS A 43 9.02 -13.45 -22.49
N LYS A 44 10.07 -14.02 -21.90
CA LYS A 44 11.07 -13.31 -21.08
C LYS A 44 11.76 -12.18 -21.84
N GLU A 45 12.13 -12.41 -23.10
CA GLU A 45 12.82 -11.41 -23.93
C GLU A 45 11.93 -10.20 -24.21
N CYS A 46 10.64 -10.43 -24.48
CA CYS A 46 9.66 -9.35 -24.62
C CYS A 46 9.51 -8.57 -23.30
N ALA A 47 9.42 -9.27 -22.17
CA ALA A 47 9.29 -8.65 -20.85
C ALA A 47 10.53 -7.79 -20.52
N HIS A 48 11.75 -8.32 -20.70
CA HIS A 48 12.98 -7.58 -20.47
C HIS A 48 13.11 -6.35 -21.38
N LEU A 49 12.75 -6.48 -22.67
CA LEU A 49 12.73 -5.35 -23.59
C LEU A 49 11.75 -4.25 -23.13
N LEU A 50 10.54 -4.64 -22.71
CA LEU A 50 9.55 -3.71 -22.17
C LEU A 50 10.05 -3.01 -20.90
N LEU A 51 10.68 -3.74 -19.98
CA LEU A 51 11.26 -3.18 -18.75
C LEU A 51 12.41 -2.20 -19.04
N ALA A 52 13.27 -2.52 -20.02
CA ALA A 52 14.35 -1.65 -20.46
C ALA A 52 13.83 -0.31 -21.01
N HIS A 53 12.65 -0.32 -21.63
CA HIS A 53 11.95 0.89 -22.10
C HIS A 53 11.02 1.53 -21.05
N ASN A 54 11.20 1.18 -19.77
CA ASN A 54 10.44 1.73 -18.63
C ASN A 54 8.92 1.43 -18.67
N ALA A 55 8.52 0.24 -19.15
CA ALA A 55 7.13 -0.18 -19.03
C ALA A 55 6.66 -0.13 -17.56
N PRO A 56 5.44 0.38 -17.30
CA PRO A 56 4.96 0.54 -15.93
C PRO A 56 4.72 -0.82 -15.27
N VAL A 57 5.20 -1.01 -14.04
CA VAL A 57 5.08 -2.29 -13.31
C VAL A 57 4.08 -2.26 -12.14
N LYS A 58 3.65 -1.07 -11.70
CA LYS A 58 2.64 -0.90 -10.63
C LYS A 58 1.19 -0.92 -11.15
N VAL A 59 1.00 -0.87 -12.46
CA VAL A 59 -0.32 -0.85 -13.10
C VAL A 59 -1.08 -2.13 -12.84
N LYS A 60 -2.38 -2.04 -12.55
CA LYS A 60 -3.27 -3.19 -12.41
C LYS A 60 -4.09 -3.44 -13.68
N ASN A 61 -4.27 -4.70 -14.07
CA ASN A 61 -5.19 -5.11 -15.12
C ASN A 61 -6.67 -5.02 -14.67
N ALA A 62 -7.62 -5.41 -15.52
CA ALA A 62 -9.05 -5.35 -15.17
C ALA A 62 -9.43 -6.28 -14.00
N GLN A 63 -8.61 -7.30 -13.73
CA GLN A 63 -8.79 -8.21 -12.59
C GLN A 63 -8.10 -7.72 -11.32
N GLY A 64 -7.40 -6.57 -11.36
CA GLY A 64 -6.74 -5.98 -10.20
C GLY A 64 -5.33 -6.53 -9.91
N TRP A 65 -4.71 -7.24 -10.86
CA TRP A 65 -3.37 -7.80 -10.74
C TRP A 65 -2.33 -6.94 -11.44
N SER A 66 -1.14 -6.79 -10.85
CA SER A 66 0.01 -6.14 -11.48
C SER A 66 0.85 -7.13 -12.28
N PRO A 67 1.75 -6.67 -13.18
CA PRO A 67 2.73 -7.55 -13.81
C PRO A 67 3.56 -8.36 -12.83
N LEU A 68 3.94 -7.78 -11.68
CA LEU A 68 4.64 -8.51 -10.62
C LEU A 68 3.77 -9.65 -10.04
N ALA A 69 2.47 -9.41 -9.80
CA ALA A 69 1.56 -10.45 -9.33
C ALA A 69 1.42 -11.59 -10.35
N GLU A 70 1.34 -11.29 -11.66
CA GLU A 70 1.32 -12.32 -12.70
C GLU A 70 2.65 -13.08 -12.78
N ALA A 71 3.79 -12.44 -12.51
CA ALA A 71 5.10 -13.11 -12.51
C ALA A 71 5.25 -14.08 -11.33
N ILE A 72 4.74 -13.71 -10.15
CA ILE A 72 4.70 -14.58 -8.97
C ILE A 72 3.83 -15.81 -9.27
N SER A 73 2.66 -15.61 -9.89
CA SER A 73 1.78 -16.70 -10.31
C SER A 73 2.43 -17.65 -11.32
N TYR A 74 3.13 -17.10 -12.31
CA TYR A 74 3.90 -17.89 -13.28
C TYR A 74 5.00 -18.70 -12.57
N GLY A 75 5.68 -18.06 -11.61
CA GLY A 75 6.72 -18.65 -10.77
C GLY A 75 8.13 -18.52 -11.35
N ASP A 76 8.37 -17.56 -12.25
CA ASP A 76 9.71 -17.31 -12.80
C ASP A 76 10.48 -16.35 -11.90
N ARG A 77 11.39 -16.92 -11.10
CA ARG A 77 12.18 -16.20 -10.12
C ARG A 77 12.96 -15.02 -10.72
N GLN A 78 13.54 -15.21 -11.90
CA GLN A 78 14.36 -14.17 -12.53
C GLN A 78 13.49 -13.00 -12.99
N MET A 79 12.30 -13.31 -13.52
CA MET A 79 11.33 -12.29 -13.92
C MET A 79 10.75 -11.54 -12.72
N ILE A 80 10.43 -12.24 -11.62
CA ILE A 80 9.98 -11.63 -10.36
C ILE A 80 11.06 -10.66 -9.86
N SER A 81 12.32 -11.09 -9.82
CA SER A 81 13.46 -10.26 -9.40
C SER A 81 13.62 -9.02 -10.28
N ALA A 82 13.53 -9.17 -11.60
CA ALA A 82 13.62 -8.05 -12.54
C ALA A 82 12.48 -7.04 -12.37
N LEU A 83 11.25 -7.53 -12.19
CA LEU A 83 10.07 -6.69 -11.97
C LEU A 83 10.12 -5.98 -10.62
N LEU A 84 10.58 -6.66 -9.58
CA LEU A 84 10.74 -6.09 -8.25
C LEU A 84 11.78 -4.96 -8.26
N ARG A 85 12.97 -5.20 -8.84
CA ARG A 85 13.98 -4.13 -9.03
C ARG A 85 13.41 -2.95 -9.81
N LYS A 86 12.68 -3.22 -10.89
CA LYS A 86 12.06 -2.16 -11.70
C LYS A 86 10.96 -1.41 -10.93
N LEU A 87 10.19 -2.09 -10.08
CA LEU A 87 9.16 -1.49 -9.24
C LEU A 87 9.79 -0.52 -8.23
N LYS A 88 10.87 -0.96 -7.56
CA LYS A 88 11.60 -0.13 -6.60
C LYS A 88 12.23 1.07 -7.31
N GLN A 89 12.87 0.86 -8.46
CA GLN A 89 13.40 1.95 -9.29
C GLN A 89 12.31 2.98 -9.66
N GLN A 90 11.19 2.55 -10.23
CA GLN A 90 10.09 3.45 -10.63
C GLN A 90 9.46 4.17 -9.42
N SER A 91 9.40 3.51 -8.26
CA SER A 91 8.92 4.14 -7.04
C SER A 91 9.83 5.29 -6.61
N ARG A 92 11.15 5.08 -6.64
CA ARG A 92 12.15 6.11 -6.30
C ARG A 92 12.11 7.28 -7.28
N GLU A 93 12.12 6.99 -8.59
CA GLU A 93 12.01 8.00 -9.63
C GLU A 93 10.73 8.82 -9.49
N SER A 94 9.59 8.18 -9.19
CA SER A 94 8.32 8.88 -8.98
C SER A 94 8.31 9.78 -7.74
N VAL A 95 9.01 9.40 -6.67
CA VAL A 95 9.14 10.25 -5.47
C VAL A 95 10.02 11.44 -5.79
N GLU A 96 11.15 11.23 -6.46
CA GLU A 96 12.09 12.27 -6.83
C GLU A 96 11.48 13.31 -7.79
N GLU A 97 10.73 12.85 -8.80
CA GLU A 97 10.01 13.72 -9.74
C GLU A 97 9.01 14.65 -9.03
N LYS A 98 8.37 14.15 -7.97
CA LYS A 98 7.36 14.91 -7.21
C LYS A 98 7.96 15.80 -6.13
N ARG A 99 9.19 15.53 -5.69
CA ARG A 99 9.86 16.20 -4.56
C ARG A 99 9.79 17.73 -4.66
N PRO A 100 10.10 18.39 -5.80
CA PRO A 100 10.06 19.86 -5.87
C PRO A 100 8.67 20.44 -5.62
N ARG A 101 7.62 19.80 -6.18
CA ARG A 101 6.23 20.23 -5.98
C ARG A 101 5.81 20.01 -4.52
N LEU A 102 6.24 18.90 -3.93
CA LEU A 102 5.94 18.56 -2.54
C LEU A 102 6.57 19.57 -1.58
N LEU A 103 7.87 19.85 -1.72
CA LEU A 103 8.56 20.85 -0.88
C LEU A 103 7.95 22.24 -1.01
N LYS A 104 7.57 22.64 -2.24
CA LYS A 104 6.85 23.90 -2.46
C LYS A 104 5.52 23.92 -1.70
N ALA A 105 4.73 22.85 -1.79
CA ALA A 105 3.47 22.76 -1.08
C ALA A 105 3.68 22.80 0.44
N LEU A 106 4.67 22.09 0.99
CA LEU A 106 5.00 22.14 2.43
C LEU A 106 5.37 23.54 2.89
N LYS A 107 6.16 24.27 2.09
CA LYS A 107 6.55 25.64 2.40
C LYS A 107 5.36 26.61 2.41
N GLU A 108 4.36 26.37 1.56
CA GLU A 108 3.13 27.17 1.50
C GLU A 108 2.15 26.80 2.62
N LEU A 109 2.29 25.62 3.22
CA LEU A 109 1.55 25.27 4.44
C LEU A 109 2.11 26.11 5.59
N GLY A 110 1.23 26.62 6.47
CA GLY A 110 1.67 27.17 7.76
C GLY A 110 2.29 26.09 8.64
N ASP A 111 2.91 26.50 9.74
CA ASP A 111 3.51 25.60 10.72
C ASP A 111 2.44 25.15 11.72
N PHE A 112 2.39 23.85 12.02
CA PHE A 112 1.29 23.28 12.78
C PHE A 112 1.68 22.03 13.55
N TYR A 113 0.90 21.80 14.61
CA TYR A 113 0.80 20.54 15.33
C TYR A 113 -0.50 19.83 14.92
N LEU A 114 -0.42 18.53 14.66
CA LEU A 114 -1.56 17.68 14.39
C LEU A 114 -1.44 16.37 15.16
N GLU A 115 -2.48 16.02 15.91
CA GLU A 115 -2.56 14.75 16.63
C GLU A 115 -3.70 13.90 16.06
N LEU A 116 -3.34 12.69 15.62
CA LEU A 116 -4.27 11.72 15.08
C LEU A 116 -4.12 10.38 15.79
N HIS A 117 -5.24 9.74 16.03
CA HIS A 117 -5.30 8.44 16.70
C HIS A 117 -5.83 7.38 15.76
N TRP A 118 -5.19 6.22 15.77
CA TRP A 118 -5.61 4.99 15.12
C TRP A 118 -6.12 4.02 16.16
N ASP A 119 -7.32 3.51 15.96
CA ASP A 119 -7.89 2.43 16.75
C ASP A 119 -8.29 1.28 15.82
N PHE A 120 -7.68 0.10 16.00
CA PHE A 120 -7.95 -1.05 15.16
C PHE A 120 -8.96 -1.98 15.87
N GLN A 121 -10.08 -2.26 15.20
CA GLN A 121 -11.18 -3.05 15.73
C GLN A 121 -11.46 -4.27 14.86
N SER A 122 -11.84 -5.38 15.49
CA SER A 122 -12.28 -6.60 14.80
C SER A 122 -13.59 -7.11 15.39
N TRP A 123 -14.49 -7.58 14.53
CA TRP A 123 -15.73 -8.25 14.95
C TRP A 123 -15.47 -9.67 15.48
N VAL A 124 -14.29 -10.24 15.19
CA VAL A 124 -13.92 -11.56 15.67
C VAL A 124 -13.61 -11.48 17.17
N PRO A 125 -14.26 -12.30 18.01
CA PRO A 125 -13.99 -12.33 19.45
C PRO A 125 -12.50 -12.56 19.75
N LEU A 126 -11.98 -11.94 20.81
CA LEU A 126 -10.57 -11.98 21.26
C LEU A 126 -9.56 -11.26 20.36
N LEU A 127 -9.78 -11.17 19.04
CA LEU A 127 -8.94 -10.36 18.15
C LEU A 127 -8.96 -8.87 18.53
N SER A 128 -10.09 -8.34 18.99
CA SER A 128 -10.17 -6.93 19.41
C SER A 128 -9.27 -6.56 20.59
N ARG A 129 -8.84 -7.53 21.41
CA ARG A 129 -8.01 -7.28 22.61
C ARG A 129 -6.52 -7.16 22.32
N ILE A 130 -6.10 -7.57 21.13
CA ILE A 130 -4.68 -7.63 20.72
C ILE A 130 -4.36 -6.65 19.59
N LEU A 131 -5.39 -6.00 19.02
CA LEU A 131 -5.20 -5.01 17.98
C LEU A 131 -4.58 -3.74 18.57
N PRO A 132 -3.61 -3.13 17.87
CA PRO A 132 -2.97 -1.92 18.36
C PRO A 132 -3.95 -0.75 18.37
N SER A 133 -3.62 0.21 19.21
CA SER A 133 -3.98 1.61 18.98
C SER A 133 -2.67 2.37 18.86
N ASP A 134 -2.69 3.44 18.07
CA ASP A 134 -1.54 4.32 17.92
C ASP A 134 -1.97 5.78 18.02
N ALA A 135 -1.13 6.60 18.63
CA ALA A 135 -1.27 8.05 18.68
C ALA A 135 -0.10 8.64 17.88
N CYS A 136 -0.41 9.14 16.68
CA CYS A 136 0.56 9.81 15.84
C CYS A 136 0.50 11.32 16.07
N LYS A 137 1.66 11.94 16.32
CA LYS A 137 1.79 13.38 16.46
C LYS A 137 2.66 13.90 15.34
N ILE A 138 2.14 14.86 14.59
CA ILE A 138 2.82 15.46 13.44
C ILE A 138 3.14 16.91 13.80
N HIS A 139 4.43 17.23 13.81
CA HIS A 139 4.95 18.58 13.90
C HIS A 139 5.45 18.95 12.51
N LYS A 140 5.03 20.12 12.00
CA LYS A 140 5.47 20.61 10.69
C LYS A 140 6.00 22.02 10.86
N GLN A 141 7.22 22.25 10.37
CA GLN A 141 7.89 23.56 10.36
C GLN A 141 8.61 23.80 9.05
N GLY A 142 8.26 24.87 8.33
CA GLY A 142 8.83 25.16 7.02
C GLY A 142 8.60 24.01 6.02
N ILE A 143 9.66 23.30 5.66
CA ILE A 143 9.60 22.10 4.80
C ILE A 143 9.94 20.80 5.55
N ASN A 144 10.11 20.89 6.87
CA ASN A 144 10.48 19.77 7.73
C ASN A 144 9.25 19.23 8.43
N ILE A 145 9.21 17.91 8.59
CA ILE A 145 8.14 17.20 9.28
C ILE A 145 8.76 16.25 10.28
N ARG A 146 8.22 16.25 11.50
CA ARG A 146 8.45 15.23 12.50
C ARG A 146 7.14 14.48 12.76
N LEU A 147 7.18 13.16 12.71
CA LEU A 147 6.09 12.27 13.07
C LEU A 147 6.53 11.43 14.26
N ASP A 148 5.90 11.61 15.41
CA ASP A 148 6.05 10.74 16.56
C ASP A 148 4.95 9.69 16.56
N THR A 149 5.29 8.43 16.80
CA THR A 149 4.34 7.30 16.86
C THR A 149 4.73 6.33 17.95
N THR A 150 3.73 5.67 18.51
CA THR A 150 3.91 4.63 19.52
C THR A 150 3.97 3.22 18.93
N LEU A 151 3.72 3.07 17.62
CA LEU A 151 3.63 1.79 16.95
C LEU A 151 4.85 1.58 16.05
N ILE A 152 5.72 0.64 16.45
CA ILE A 152 6.98 0.33 15.76
C ILE A 152 6.71 -0.44 14.46
N ASP A 153 5.89 -1.48 14.53
CA ASP A 153 5.51 -2.31 13.38
C ASP A 153 4.11 -2.91 13.59
N PHE A 154 3.45 -3.21 12.47
CA PHE A 154 2.20 -3.97 12.42
C PHE A 154 2.21 -5.03 11.30
N THR A 155 3.39 -5.35 10.79
CA THR A 155 3.56 -6.50 9.90
C THR A 155 3.31 -7.77 10.74
N ASP A 156 2.49 -8.68 10.20
CA ASP A 156 2.07 -9.92 10.89
C ASP A 156 1.43 -9.73 12.28
N MET A 157 0.65 -8.66 12.50
CA MET A 157 -0.06 -8.36 13.75
C MET A 157 0.81 -8.41 15.02
N LYS A 158 2.14 -8.32 14.89
CA LYS A 158 3.04 -8.18 16.03
C LYS A 158 3.02 -6.72 16.46
N CYS A 159 2.19 -6.41 17.45
CA CYS A 159 2.15 -5.07 18.04
C CYS A 159 3.40 -4.87 18.90
N GLN A 160 4.41 -4.21 18.35
CA GLN A 160 5.53 -3.67 19.12
C GLN A 160 5.26 -2.20 19.40
N ARG A 161 5.19 -1.86 20.69
CA ARG A 161 5.09 -0.48 21.14
C ARG A 161 6.48 0.05 21.47
N GLY A 162 6.71 1.31 21.16
CA GLY A 162 7.91 2.04 21.54
C GLY A 162 7.68 3.53 21.43
N ASP A 163 8.77 4.29 21.52
CA ASP A 163 8.79 5.73 21.32
C ASP A 163 9.65 6.02 20.08
N LEU A 164 8.99 6.13 18.93
CA LEU A 164 9.65 6.38 17.65
C LEU A 164 9.36 7.77 17.13
N SER A 165 10.40 8.39 16.57
CA SER A 165 10.28 9.66 15.84
C SER A 165 10.81 9.50 14.42
N PHE A 166 9.99 9.89 13.45
CA PHE A 166 10.37 10.00 12.05
C PHE A 166 10.63 11.45 11.73
N ILE A 167 11.80 11.75 11.18
CA ILE A 167 12.16 13.10 10.79
C ILE A 167 12.38 13.12 9.28
N PHE A 168 11.61 14.00 8.62
CA PHE A 168 11.85 14.41 7.24
C PHE A 168 12.51 15.78 7.22
N ASN A 169 13.70 15.85 6.64
CA ASN A 169 14.42 17.08 6.37
C ASN A 169 14.29 17.43 4.88
N GLY A 170 13.55 18.50 4.58
CA GLY A 170 13.30 18.93 3.22
C GLY A 170 14.52 19.54 2.52
N ASP A 171 15.48 20.09 3.28
CA ASP A 171 16.70 20.71 2.77
C ASP A 171 17.80 19.70 2.45
N ALA A 172 17.73 18.50 3.05
CA ALA A 172 18.69 17.42 2.82
C ALA A 172 18.53 16.77 1.43
N ALA A 173 19.60 16.12 0.96
CA ALA A 173 19.55 15.29 -0.23
C ALA A 173 18.54 14.14 -0.06
N PRO A 174 17.92 13.61 -1.13
CA PRO A 174 16.91 12.56 -1.02
C PRO A 174 17.34 11.35 -0.17
N SER A 175 18.60 10.90 -0.31
CA SER A 175 19.19 9.78 0.44
C SER A 175 19.40 10.06 1.94
N GLU A 176 19.37 11.32 2.35
CA GLU A 176 19.62 11.76 3.74
C GLU A 176 18.39 12.44 4.35
N SER A 177 17.32 12.59 3.56
CA SER A 177 16.14 13.36 3.95
C SER A 177 15.22 12.66 4.93
N PHE A 178 15.42 11.37 5.20
CA PHE A 178 14.58 10.59 6.10
C PHE A 178 15.40 9.82 7.13
N VAL A 179 15.02 9.98 8.40
CA VAL A 179 15.62 9.25 9.52
C VAL A 179 14.53 8.78 10.48
N VAL A 180 14.74 7.60 11.05
CA VAL A 180 13.92 7.01 12.12
C VAL A 180 14.74 7.00 13.40
N LEU A 181 14.15 7.46 14.49
CA LEU A 181 14.77 7.51 15.81
C LEU A 181 14.05 6.52 16.71
N ASP A 182 14.82 5.73 17.45
CA ASP A 182 14.35 4.98 18.62
C ASP A 182 14.74 5.78 19.86
N ASN A 183 13.76 6.46 20.48
CA ASN A 183 14.02 7.35 21.61
C ASN A 183 14.34 6.59 22.90
N GLU A 184 13.88 5.33 23.03
CA GLU A 184 14.17 4.50 24.20
C GLU A 184 15.62 4.01 24.18
N GLN A 185 16.10 3.59 23.01
CA GLN A 185 17.45 3.10 22.83
C GLN A 185 18.46 4.22 22.53
N LYS A 186 17.99 5.43 22.23
CA LYS A 186 18.79 6.58 21.78
C LYS A 186 19.64 6.23 20.55
N VAL A 187 19.02 5.56 19.60
CA VAL A 187 19.63 5.23 18.32
C VAL A 187 18.81 5.76 17.16
N TYR A 188 19.42 5.90 16.00
CA TYR A 188 18.73 6.29 14.79
C TYR A 188 19.20 5.49 13.58
N GLN A 189 18.33 5.36 12.59
CA GLN A 189 18.62 4.75 11.29
C GLN A 189 18.18 5.71 10.19
N ARG A 190 19.10 6.02 9.29
CA ARG A 190 18.75 6.72 8.04
C ARG A 190 18.12 5.72 7.09
N ILE A 191 16.98 6.10 6.51
CA ILE A 191 16.29 5.28 5.52
C ILE A 191 17.06 5.42 4.21
N HIS A 192 17.99 4.48 4.00
CA HIS A 192 18.76 4.40 2.77
C HIS A 192 17.98 3.59 1.75
N HIS A 193 17.91 4.10 0.52
CA HIS A 193 17.34 3.37 -0.60
C HIS A 193 18.40 2.52 -1.32
N GLU A 194 19.47 2.05 -0.68
CA GLU A 194 20.43 1.12 -1.29
C GLU A 194 20.27 -0.25 -0.68
N GLU A 195 19.34 -1.03 -1.25
CA GLU A 195 19.13 -2.41 -0.85
C GLU A 195 20.17 -3.31 -1.50
N SER A 196 20.69 -4.26 -0.74
CA SER A 196 21.60 -5.26 -1.27
C SER A 196 20.90 -6.21 -2.24
N GLU A 197 21.68 -6.86 -3.12
CA GLU A 197 21.13 -7.96 -3.93
C GLU A 197 20.52 -9.04 -3.05
N MET A 198 21.07 -9.29 -1.86
CA MET A 198 20.60 -10.29 -0.91
C MET A 198 19.20 -9.99 -0.37
N GLU A 199 18.89 -8.73 -0.03
CA GLU A 199 17.56 -8.33 0.44
C GLU A 199 16.50 -8.48 -0.66
N THR A 200 16.82 -8.05 -1.89
CA THR A 200 15.93 -8.26 -3.04
C THR A 200 15.63 -9.74 -3.23
N GLU A 201 16.65 -10.55 -3.04
CA GLU A 201 16.64 -11.99 -3.21
C GLU A 201 15.80 -12.70 -2.13
N GLU A 202 15.85 -12.24 -0.88
CA GLU A 202 15.00 -12.68 0.23
C GLU A 202 13.53 -12.27 0.03
N GLU A 203 13.27 -11.05 -0.43
CA GLU A 203 11.90 -10.59 -0.73
C GLU A 203 11.26 -11.44 -1.84
N VAL A 204 12.04 -11.84 -2.85
CA VAL A 204 11.57 -12.78 -3.88
C VAL A 204 11.18 -14.11 -3.27
N ASP A 205 11.94 -14.64 -2.31
CA ASP A 205 11.62 -15.90 -1.64
C ASP A 205 10.34 -15.79 -0.80
N ILE A 206 10.11 -14.64 -0.15
CA ILE A 206 8.86 -14.32 0.55
C ILE A 206 7.69 -14.24 -0.43
N LEU A 207 7.83 -13.52 -1.54
CA LEU A 207 6.78 -13.38 -2.56
C LEU A 207 6.38 -14.74 -3.17
N MET A 208 7.34 -15.63 -3.40
CA MET A 208 7.10 -16.96 -3.94
C MET A 208 6.44 -17.93 -2.95
N SER A 209 6.48 -17.63 -1.65
CA SER A 209 5.88 -18.46 -0.59
C SER A 209 4.63 -17.85 0.06
N SER A 210 4.31 -16.61 -0.28
CA SER A 210 3.16 -15.86 0.24
C SER A 210 1.97 -15.90 -0.70
N ASP A 211 0.77 -15.72 -0.14
CA ASP A 211 -0.45 -15.56 -0.93
C ASP A 211 -0.35 -14.29 -1.79
N ILE A 212 -0.68 -14.38 -3.09
CA ILE A 212 -0.85 -13.18 -3.92
C ILE A 212 -2.19 -12.57 -3.55
N TYR A 213 -2.17 -11.36 -2.98
CA TYR A 213 -3.38 -10.69 -2.47
C TYR A 213 -3.60 -9.35 -3.16
N SER A 214 -4.84 -9.11 -3.59
CA SER A 214 -5.28 -7.80 -4.09
C SER A 214 -6.58 -7.42 -3.40
N ALA A 215 -6.58 -6.28 -2.74
CA ALA A 215 -7.78 -5.67 -2.18
C ALA A 215 -8.02 -4.32 -2.84
N THR A 216 -9.28 -4.04 -3.16
CA THR A 216 -9.71 -2.76 -3.72
C THR A 216 -11.00 -2.33 -3.04
N LEU A 217 -11.04 -1.07 -2.60
CA LEU A 217 -12.24 -0.46 -2.07
C LEU A 217 -13.10 0.03 -3.25
N SER A 218 -14.30 -0.54 -3.41
CA SER A 218 -15.22 -0.10 -4.45
C SER A 218 -15.94 1.17 -4.01
N THR A 219 -15.75 2.26 -4.76
CA THR A 219 -16.35 3.57 -4.49
C THR A 219 -17.52 3.92 -5.42
N LYS A 220 -17.84 3.05 -6.38
CA LYS A 220 -18.81 3.32 -7.47
C LYS A 220 -20.23 3.59 -6.99
N SER A 221 -20.61 3.04 -5.84
CA SER A 221 -21.97 3.09 -5.28
C SER A 221 -22.02 3.72 -3.88
N ILE A 222 -20.96 4.45 -3.48
CA ILE A 222 -20.93 5.04 -2.14
C ILE A 222 -21.93 6.18 -2.05
N THR A 223 -22.76 6.15 -1.01
CA THR A 223 -23.63 7.26 -0.64
C THR A 223 -23.49 7.55 0.85
N PHE A 224 -23.75 8.80 1.22
CA PHE A 224 -23.66 9.27 2.60
C PHE A 224 -25.05 9.65 3.10
N THR A 225 -25.41 9.16 4.28
CA THR A 225 -26.67 9.50 4.95
C THR A 225 -26.37 10.02 6.34
N ARG A 226 -27.07 11.06 6.79
CA ARG A 226 -26.93 11.60 8.15
C ARG A 226 -27.16 10.48 9.17
N ALA A 227 -26.21 10.31 10.09
CA ALA A 227 -26.40 9.43 11.23
C ALA A 227 -27.44 10.09 12.15
N GLN A 228 -28.31 9.29 12.78
CA GLN A 228 -29.37 9.80 13.64
C GLN A 228 -29.23 9.24 15.06
N THR A 229 -29.60 10.05 16.05
CA THR A 229 -29.64 9.71 17.48
C THR A 229 -31.05 9.87 18.04
N GLY A 230 -31.36 9.17 19.14
CA GLY A 230 -32.65 9.23 19.83
C GLY A 230 -33.60 8.06 19.49
N TRP A 231 -34.23 7.49 20.52
CA TRP A 231 -35.11 6.32 20.40
C TRP A 231 -36.54 6.72 19.95
N LEU A 232 -37.06 7.84 20.47
CA LEU A 232 -38.44 8.32 20.22
C LEU A 232 -38.50 9.45 19.20
N PHE A 233 -37.52 10.37 19.23
CA PHE A 233 -37.35 11.43 18.24
C PHE A 233 -35.99 11.23 17.61
N ARG A 234 -35.96 11.01 16.29
CA ARG A 234 -34.72 10.86 15.54
C ARG A 234 -34.23 12.26 15.16
N GLU A 235 -33.06 12.62 15.67
CA GLU A 235 -32.38 13.86 15.32
C GLU A 235 -31.06 13.55 14.65
N ASP A 236 -30.61 14.46 13.79
CA ASP A 236 -29.31 14.34 13.14
C ASP A 236 -28.19 14.40 14.17
N LYS A 237 -27.24 13.47 14.04
CA LYS A 237 -26.15 13.30 14.98
C LYS A 237 -25.03 14.31 14.72
N THR A 238 -24.83 15.20 15.67
CA THR A 238 -23.71 16.13 15.73
C THR A 238 -23.05 16.04 17.10
N GLU A 239 -21.76 15.72 17.15
CA GLU A 239 -20.99 15.55 18.40
C GLU A 239 -19.59 16.14 18.23
N ARG A 240 -18.90 16.40 19.34
CA ARG A 240 -17.49 16.79 19.30
C ARG A 240 -16.59 15.58 19.07
N VAL A 241 -15.66 15.71 18.14
CA VAL A 241 -14.55 14.78 17.91
C VAL A 241 -13.27 15.55 18.21
N GLY A 242 -12.62 15.19 19.32
CA GLY A 242 -11.57 16.05 19.87
C GLY A 242 -12.10 17.46 20.13
N ASN A 243 -11.43 18.46 19.57
CA ASN A 243 -11.84 19.87 19.71
C ASN A 243 -12.87 20.35 18.68
N PHE A 244 -13.25 19.51 17.70
CA PHE A 244 -14.03 19.93 16.53
C PHE A 244 -15.48 19.47 16.62
N LEU A 245 -16.42 20.37 16.37
CA LEU A 245 -17.83 19.99 16.20
C LEU A 245 -17.99 19.28 14.85
N ALA A 246 -18.60 18.11 14.86
CA ALA A 246 -18.65 17.26 13.67
C ALA A 246 -20.02 16.63 13.44
N ASP A 247 -20.36 16.61 12.18
CA ASP A 247 -21.56 16.03 11.61
C ASP A 247 -21.31 14.58 11.22
N PHE A 248 -22.07 13.64 11.79
CA PHE A 248 -21.87 12.22 11.54
C PHE A 248 -22.69 11.72 10.34
N TYR A 249 -22.05 10.92 9.50
CA TYR A 249 -22.64 10.27 8.34
C TYR A 249 -22.35 8.78 8.37
N LEU A 250 -23.35 7.98 7.99
CA LEU A 250 -23.19 6.58 7.65
C LEU A 250 -22.76 6.47 6.19
N VAL A 251 -21.72 5.69 5.94
CA VAL A 251 -21.24 5.37 4.60
C VAL A 251 -21.95 4.10 4.13
N ASN A 252 -22.79 4.24 3.11
CA ASN A 252 -23.51 3.13 2.51
C ASN A 252 -22.85 2.70 1.20
N GLY A 253 -22.96 1.41 0.87
CA GLY A 253 -22.44 0.88 -0.40
C GLY A 253 -20.91 0.72 -0.43
N LEU A 254 -20.24 0.82 0.72
CA LEU A 254 -18.81 0.57 0.86
C LEU A 254 -18.53 -0.94 0.80
N VAL A 255 -17.87 -1.39 -0.27
CA VAL A 255 -17.55 -2.80 -0.49
C VAL A 255 -16.04 -2.97 -0.65
N LEU A 256 -15.44 -3.81 0.19
CA LEU A 256 -14.08 -4.28 -0.02
C LEU A 256 -14.15 -5.52 -0.92
N GLU A 257 -13.62 -5.39 -2.13
CA GLU A 257 -13.40 -6.51 -3.03
C GLU A 257 -11.99 -7.02 -2.84
N SER A 258 -11.86 -8.28 -2.44
CA SER A 258 -10.57 -8.92 -2.22
C SER A 258 -10.45 -10.19 -3.07
N ARG A 259 -9.26 -10.37 -3.63
CA ARG A 259 -8.90 -11.51 -4.46
C ARG A 259 -7.61 -12.09 -3.93
N LYS A 260 -7.53 -13.41 -3.93
CA LYS A 260 -6.39 -14.15 -3.39
C LYS A 260 -6.05 -15.31 -4.31
N ARG A 261 -4.80 -15.37 -4.76
CA ARG A 261 -4.26 -16.39 -5.66
C ARG A 261 -3.18 -17.22 -4.96
N ARG A 262 -3.14 -18.51 -5.28
CA ARG A 262 -2.32 -19.54 -4.57
C ARG A 262 -1.77 -20.63 -5.48
N GLU A 263 -1.96 -20.52 -6.79
CA GLU A 263 -1.52 -21.52 -7.77
C GLU A 263 -0.01 -21.73 -7.84
N HIS A 264 0.78 -20.78 -7.34
CA HIS A 264 2.24 -20.86 -7.25
C HIS A 264 2.72 -21.52 -5.94
N LEU A 265 1.82 -21.71 -4.97
CA LEU A 265 2.17 -22.22 -3.64
C LEU A 265 2.13 -23.75 -3.57
N SER A 266 3.09 -24.31 -2.84
CA SER A 266 3.03 -25.73 -2.45
C SER A 266 1.96 -25.96 -1.36
N GLU A 267 1.59 -27.22 -1.13
CA GLU A 267 0.69 -27.57 -0.03
C GLU A 267 1.26 -27.14 1.34
N GLU A 268 2.57 -27.27 1.52
CA GLU A 268 3.28 -26.82 2.73
C GLU A 268 3.17 -25.31 2.93
N ASP A 269 3.34 -24.53 1.86
CA ASP A 269 3.19 -23.06 1.90
C ASP A 269 1.74 -22.68 2.24
N ILE A 270 0.77 -23.38 1.67
CA ILE A 270 -0.65 -23.13 1.97
C ILE A 270 -0.96 -23.43 3.44
N LEU A 271 -0.43 -24.52 3.98
CA LEU A 271 -0.59 -24.89 5.40
C LEU A 271 0.10 -23.87 6.30
N ARG A 272 1.33 -23.45 5.97
CA ARG A 272 2.08 -22.41 6.67
C ARG A 272 1.30 -21.09 6.69
N ASN A 273 0.84 -20.62 5.54
CA ASN A 273 0.09 -19.36 5.42
C ASN A 273 -1.25 -19.43 6.17
N LYS A 274 -1.90 -20.60 6.22
CA LYS A 274 -3.09 -20.82 7.06
C LYS A 274 -2.75 -20.77 8.54
N ALA A 275 -1.69 -21.45 8.97
CA ALA A 275 -1.26 -21.48 10.37
C ALA A 275 -0.86 -20.09 10.88
N ILE A 276 -0.15 -19.31 10.06
CA ILE A 276 0.15 -17.90 10.34
C ILE A 276 -1.17 -17.14 10.54
N MET A 277 -2.08 -17.16 9.57
CA MET A 277 -3.38 -16.48 9.69
C MET A 277 -4.22 -16.93 10.90
N GLU A 278 -4.19 -18.22 11.25
CA GLU A 278 -4.88 -18.75 12.43
C GLU A 278 -4.25 -18.29 13.74
N SER A 279 -2.92 -18.31 13.84
CA SER A 279 -2.19 -17.78 14.99
C SER A 279 -2.48 -16.30 15.20
N LEU A 280 -2.47 -15.53 14.11
CA LEU A 280 -2.85 -14.11 14.09
C LEU A 280 -4.29 -13.93 14.60
N SER A 281 -5.22 -14.79 14.16
CA SER A 281 -6.62 -14.72 14.59
C SER A 281 -6.87 -15.10 16.06
N LYS A 282 -5.93 -15.81 16.70
CA LYS A 282 -6.05 -16.28 18.08
C LYS A 282 -5.16 -15.50 19.05
N GLY A 283 -4.43 -14.48 18.59
CA GLY A 283 -3.51 -13.70 19.41
C GLY A 283 -2.30 -14.48 19.93
N GLY A 284 -1.88 -15.51 19.20
CA GLY A 284 -0.65 -16.22 19.51
C GLY A 284 0.57 -15.38 19.14
N ASN A 285 1.58 -15.35 20.02
CA ASN A 285 2.91 -14.91 19.62
C ASN A 285 3.41 -15.89 18.54
N LEU A 286 3.77 -15.37 17.38
CA LEU A 286 4.59 -16.08 16.41
C LEU A 286 5.98 -16.29 17.03
N MET A 287 6.11 -17.25 17.95
CA MET A 287 7.41 -17.83 18.24
C MET A 287 7.93 -18.37 16.92
N GLU A 288 9.14 -17.95 16.58
CA GLU A 288 9.99 -18.47 15.53
C GLU A 288 9.89 -20.00 15.50
N GLN A 289 9.01 -20.52 14.65
CA GLN A 289 9.32 -21.81 14.04
C GLN A 289 10.51 -21.47 13.15
N ASN A 290 11.69 -22.01 13.49
CA ASN A 290 12.94 -21.92 12.76
C ASN A 290 12.73 -22.39 11.31
N PHE A 291 12.13 -21.56 10.48
CA PHE A 291 12.10 -21.73 9.05
C PHE A 291 13.32 -21.01 8.55
N GLU A 292 14.42 -21.74 8.40
CA GLU A 292 15.53 -21.21 7.62
C GLU A 292 14.98 -20.79 6.25
N PRO A 293 15.21 -19.55 5.80
CA PRO A 293 14.75 -19.08 4.51
C PRO A 293 15.44 -19.91 3.42
N VAL A 294 14.73 -20.89 2.88
CA VAL A 294 15.21 -21.71 1.76
C VAL A 294 15.04 -20.90 0.48
N ARG A 295 16.15 -20.71 -0.23
CA ARG A 295 16.18 -20.10 -1.56
C ARG A 295 15.19 -20.80 -2.50
N ARG A 296 14.16 -20.08 -2.95
CA ARG A 296 13.12 -20.64 -3.83
C ARG A 296 13.65 -20.71 -5.25
N GLN A 297 13.50 -21.87 -5.89
CA GLN A 297 13.78 -22.04 -7.31
C GLN A 297 12.56 -21.65 -8.15
N SER A 298 12.79 -21.35 -9.43
CA SER A 298 11.68 -21.12 -10.35
C SER A 298 10.78 -22.35 -10.43
N LEU A 299 9.48 -22.12 -10.50
CA LEU A 299 8.52 -23.20 -10.74
C LEU A 299 8.69 -23.75 -12.16
N THR A 300 8.22 -24.98 -12.37
CA THR A 300 8.10 -25.52 -13.72
C THR A 300 7.16 -24.64 -14.54
N PRO A 301 7.57 -24.20 -15.74
CA PRO A 301 6.70 -23.43 -16.63
C PRO A 301 5.38 -24.17 -16.90
N PRO A 302 4.24 -23.46 -17.00
CA PRO A 302 2.99 -24.06 -17.40
C PRO A 302 3.07 -24.60 -18.84
N SER A 303 2.15 -25.49 -19.20
CA SER A 303 2.00 -25.98 -20.57
C SER A 303 1.89 -24.82 -21.56
N PRO A 304 2.46 -24.94 -22.77
CA PRO A 304 2.36 -23.89 -23.78
C PRO A 304 0.92 -23.46 -24.03
N ASN A 305 0.70 -22.14 -24.11
CA ASN A 305 -0.61 -21.59 -24.39
C ASN A 305 -1.07 -21.99 -25.81
N THR A 306 -2.28 -22.55 -25.91
CA THR A 306 -2.91 -22.93 -27.19
C THR A 306 -3.88 -21.87 -27.73
N ILE A 307 -4.17 -20.83 -26.94
CA ILE A 307 -5.11 -19.76 -27.30
C ILE A 307 -4.47 -18.85 -28.35
N SER A 308 -5.20 -18.59 -29.45
CA SER A 308 -4.79 -17.63 -30.46
C SER A 308 -4.99 -16.17 -30.01
N TRP A 309 -4.29 -15.24 -30.65
CA TRP A 309 -4.45 -13.81 -30.36
C TRP A 309 -5.88 -13.35 -30.63
N GLU A 310 -6.50 -13.84 -31.70
CA GLU A 310 -7.85 -13.50 -32.13
C GLU A 310 -8.89 -13.98 -31.11
N GLU A 311 -8.76 -15.22 -30.62
CA GLU A 311 -9.61 -15.73 -29.53
C GLU A 311 -9.44 -14.88 -28.26
N TYR A 312 -8.20 -14.56 -27.88
CA TYR A 312 -7.92 -13.75 -26.71
C TYR A 312 -8.55 -12.35 -26.80
N ILE A 313 -8.28 -11.60 -27.87
CA ILE A 313 -8.67 -10.18 -27.95
C ILE A 313 -10.18 -10.00 -28.20
N SER A 314 -10.82 -10.99 -28.84
CA SER A 314 -12.25 -11.01 -29.11
C SER A 314 -13.12 -11.43 -27.91
N ALA A 315 -12.50 -12.01 -26.87
CA ALA A 315 -13.22 -12.45 -25.69
C ALA A 315 -13.96 -11.31 -24.99
N GLU A 316 -15.12 -11.60 -24.41
CA GLU A 316 -15.90 -10.61 -23.67
C GLU A 316 -15.08 -10.05 -22.49
N SER A 317 -15.25 -8.76 -22.21
CA SER A 317 -14.60 -8.11 -21.07
C SER A 317 -14.90 -8.85 -19.76
N GLY A 318 -13.86 -9.28 -19.05
CA GLY A 318 -13.98 -10.07 -17.82
C GLY A 318 -14.09 -11.58 -18.03
N LYS A 319 -14.10 -12.06 -19.27
CA LYS A 319 -14.08 -13.48 -19.64
C LYS A 319 -12.89 -13.82 -20.55
N ALA A 320 -11.79 -13.07 -20.41
CA ALA A 320 -10.55 -13.35 -21.13
C ALA A 320 -10.09 -14.80 -20.86
N PRO A 321 -9.65 -15.54 -21.87
CA PRO A 321 -9.14 -16.89 -21.66
C PRO A 321 -7.82 -16.83 -20.88
N HIS A 322 -7.54 -17.85 -20.10
CA HIS A 322 -6.38 -17.87 -19.21
C HIS A 322 -5.10 -18.22 -19.97
N LEU A 323 -4.08 -17.37 -19.90
CA LEU A 323 -2.88 -17.48 -20.75
C LEU A 323 -1.70 -18.23 -20.10
N GLY A 324 -1.72 -18.47 -18.79
CA GLY A 324 -0.62 -19.08 -18.03
C GLY A 324 -1.06 -20.29 -17.19
N ARG A 325 -0.48 -20.43 -16.00
CA ARG A 325 -0.81 -21.47 -15.00
C ARG A 325 -2.26 -21.39 -14.52
N GLU A 326 -2.97 -22.52 -14.49
CA GLU A 326 -4.35 -22.58 -14.00
C GLU A 326 -4.52 -21.90 -12.63
N LEU A 327 -5.51 -21.01 -12.53
CA LEU A 327 -5.68 -20.12 -11.37
C LEU A 327 -6.37 -20.80 -10.22
N VAL A 328 -5.75 -20.73 -9.03
CA VAL A 328 -6.39 -21.09 -7.76
C VAL A 328 -6.77 -19.78 -7.06
N CYS A 329 -7.85 -19.16 -7.54
CA CYS A 329 -8.33 -17.87 -7.06
C CYS A 329 -9.51 -18.01 -6.10
N LYS A 330 -9.45 -17.29 -4.98
CA LYS A 330 -10.59 -17.06 -4.08
C LYS A 330 -10.94 -15.59 -4.09
N GLU A 331 -12.17 -15.28 -4.51
CA GLU A 331 -12.73 -13.94 -4.42
C GLU A 331 -13.62 -13.81 -3.17
N SER A 332 -13.61 -12.63 -2.56
CA SER A 332 -14.46 -12.29 -1.44
C SER A 332 -14.89 -10.84 -1.54
N LYS A 333 -16.19 -10.60 -1.41
CA LYS A 333 -16.78 -9.27 -1.34
C LYS A 333 -17.40 -9.10 0.04
N LYS A 334 -17.01 -8.05 0.74
CA LYS A 334 -17.58 -7.73 2.04
C LYS A 334 -18.04 -6.29 2.09
N THR A 335 -19.31 -6.11 2.43
CA THR A 335 -19.89 -4.79 2.69
C THR A 335 -19.51 -4.35 4.09
N PHE A 336 -19.04 -3.11 4.22
CA PHE A 336 -18.68 -2.51 5.49
C PHE A 336 -19.70 -1.43 5.85
N LYS A 337 -20.10 -1.42 7.11
CA LYS A 337 -20.74 -0.26 7.71
C LYS A 337 -19.62 0.60 8.27
N ALA A 338 -19.47 1.81 7.74
CA ALA A 338 -18.47 2.76 8.19
C ALA A 338 -19.18 4.06 8.58
N THR A 339 -18.61 4.76 9.55
CA THR A 339 -19.04 6.09 9.93
C THR A 339 -17.96 7.09 9.57
N ILE A 340 -18.38 8.28 9.16
CA ILE A 340 -17.51 9.42 8.95
C ILE A 340 -18.05 10.63 9.70
N ALA A 341 -17.20 11.35 10.41
CA ALA A 341 -17.55 12.60 11.05
C ALA A 341 -16.86 13.75 10.31
N MET A 342 -17.64 14.71 9.83
CA MET A 342 -17.18 15.83 9.02
C MET A 342 -17.29 17.12 9.82
N SER A 343 -16.22 17.90 9.89
CA SER A 343 -16.22 19.22 10.53
C SER A 343 -15.98 20.33 9.51
N GLN A 344 -16.76 21.39 9.58
CA GLN A 344 -16.53 22.61 8.78
C GLN A 344 -15.48 23.53 9.41
N GLU A 345 -15.12 23.27 10.67
CA GLU A 345 -14.28 24.15 11.48
C GLU A 345 -12.80 23.72 11.48
N PHE A 346 -12.49 22.56 10.88
CA PHE A 346 -11.12 22.08 10.84
C PHE A 346 -10.24 23.01 9.98
N PRO A 347 -9.12 23.53 10.50
CA PRO A 347 -8.38 24.59 9.80
C PRO A 347 -7.62 24.13 8.56
N LEU A 348 -7.35 22.83 8.42
CA LEU A 348 -6.58 22.26 7.32
C LEU A 348 -7.51 21.74 6.21
N GLY A 349 -7.14 21.98 4.95
CA GLY A 349 -7.81 21.36 3.80
C GLY A 349 -7.36 19.91 3.56
N ILE A 350 -8.19 19.13 2.85
CA ILE A 350 -7.86 17.75 2.47
C ILE A 350 -6.61 17.70 1.59
N GLU A 351 -6.48 18.61 0.61
CA GLU A 351 -5.31 18.69 -0.26
C GLU A 351 -4.02 18.95 0.53
N SER A 352 -4.10 19.81 1.56
CA SER A 352 -2.98 20.09 2.46
C SER A 352 -2.58 18.86 3.27
N LEU A 353 -3.56 18.12 3.82
CA LEU A 353 -3.31 16.84 4.49
C LEU A 353 -2.65 15.84 3.53
N LEU A 354 -3.10 15.76 2.27
CA LEU A 354 -2.55 14.84 1.28
C LEU A 354 -1.07 15.09 0.98
N ASN A 355 -0.63 16.35 0.96
CA ASN A 355 0.79 16.68 0.81
C ASN A 355 1.61 16.19 2.02
N VAL A 356 1.13 16.41 3.24
CA VAL A 356 1.79 15.93 4.46
C VAL A 356 1.85 14.40 4.46
N LEU A 357 0.72 13.74 4.17
CA LEU A 357 0.62 12.29 4.07
C LEU A 357 1.53 11.72 2.96
N GLU A 358 1.83 12.45 1.89
CA GLU A 358 2.73 12.00 0.83
C GLU A 358 4.19 11.93 1.30
N VAL A 359 4.61 12.81 2.22
CA VAL A 359 5.94 12.76 2.85
C VAL A 359 6.04 11.57 3.79
N ILE A 360 5.02 11.37 4.64
CA ILE A 360 4.98 10.27 5.60
C ILE A 360 4.35 8.98 5.02
N ALA A 361 4.13 8.92 3.70
CA ALA A 361 3.53 7.78 2.99
C ALA A 361 4.36 6.48 2.96
N PRO A 362 5.69 6.47 3.16
CA PRO A 362 6.43 5.21 3.25
C PRO A 362 5.84 4.23 4.27
N PHE A 363 5.05 4.70 5.24
CA PHE A 363 4.39 3.85 6.23
C PHE A 363 3.05 3.28 5.72
N LYS A 364 2.91 1.95 5.84
CA LYS A 364 1.82 1.14 5.23
C LYS A 364 0.40 1.59 5.60
N HIS A 365 0.21 2.28 6.73
CA HIS A 365 -1.12 2.72 7.21
C HIS A 365 -1.65 4.00 6.56
N PHE A 366 -0.78 4.97 6.26
CA PHE A 366 -1.21 6.26 5.71
C PHE A 366 -1.67 6.17 4.25
N ASN A 367 -1.22 5.17 3.50
CA ASN A 367 -1.69 4.94 2.14
C ASN A 367 -3.20 4.65 2.08
N LYS A 368 -3.74 3.88 3.04
CA LYS A 368 -5.20 3.63 3.11
C LYS A 368 -5.98 4.88 3.51
N LEU A 369 -5.45 5.68 4.44
CA LEU A 369 -6.04 6.97 4.78
C LEU A 369 -6.06 7.91 3.57
N ARG A 370 -4.94 8.01 2.84
CA ARG A 370 -4.81 8.79 1.61
C ARG A 370 -5.84 8.37 0.56
N GLU A 371 -5.95 7.08 0.25
CA GLU A 371 -6.95 6.55 -0.68
C GLU A 371 -8.38 6.90 -0.24
N PHE A 372 -8.66 6.85 1.07
CA PHE A 372 -9.98 7.11 1.61
C PHE A 372 -10.35 8.61 1.56
N VAL A 373 -9.45 9.52 1.93
CA VAL A 373 -9.74 10.97 1.93
C VAL A 373 -9.78 11.57 0.52
N GLN A 374 -9.21 10.89 -0.48
CA GLN A 374 -9.35 11.25 -1.90
C GLN A 374 -10.72 10.91 -2.49
N MET A 375 -11.58 10.20 -1.76
CA MET A 375 -12.96 9.96 -2.18
C MET A 375 -13.78 11.25 -2.16
N LYS A 376 -14.91 11.26 -2.86
CA LYS A 376 -15.88 12.36 -2.78
C LYS A 376 -16.60 12.29 -1.43
N LEU A 377 -16.02 12.91 -0.41
CA LEU A 377 -16.58 13.00 0.93
C LEU A 377 -17.72 14.04 0.99
N PRO A 378 -18.57 14.01 2.03
CA PRO A 378 -19.48 15.11 2.31
C PRO A 378 -18.71 16.43 2.56
N PRO A 379 -19.39 17.59 2.60
CA PRO A 379 -18.73 18.86 2.86
C PRO A 379 -17.99 18.90 4.21
N GLY A 380 -16.82 19.55 4.23
CA GLY A 380 -15.97 19.71 5.42
C GLY A 380 -14.73 18.82 5.41
N PHE A 381 -14.02 18.78 6.54
CA PHE A 381 -12.86 17.93 6.76
C PHE A 381 -13.22 16.69 7.59
N PRO A 382 -12.71 15.49 7.24
CA PRO A 382 -13.04 14.26 7.94
C PRO A 382 -12.26 14.13 9.26
N VAL A 383 -12.84 14.55 10.37
CA VAL A 383 -12.21 14.47 11.70
C VAL A 383 -12.31 13.07 12.33
N LYS A 384 -13.18 12.18 11.83
CA LYS A 384 -13.22 10.76 12.21
C LYS A 384 -13.62 9.88 11.03
N LEU A 385 -12.93 8.76 10.84
CA LEU A 385 -13.06 7.89 9.67
C LEU A 385 -12.94 6.41 10.06
N ASP A 386 -13.93 5.59 9.70
CA ASP A 386 -13.80 4.13 9.75
C ASP A 386 -13.33 3.58 8.40
N ILE A 387 -12.13 3.00 8.37
CA ILE A 387 -11.47 2.48 7.17
C ILE A 387 -11.37 0.96 7.26
N PRO A 388 -11.94 0.20 6.30
CA PRO A 388 -11.75 -1.24 6.26
C PRO A 388 -10.32 -1.57 5.83
N VAL A 389 -9.50 -2.07 6.76
CA VAL A 389 -8.09 -2.41 6.51
C VAL A 389 -7.97 -3.86 6.05
N PHE A 390 -8.71 -4.78 6.67
CA PHE A 390 -8.77 -6.21 6.32
C PHE A 390 -10.23 -6.69 6.40
N PRO A 391 -10.59 -7.84 5.80
CA PRO A 391 -11.95 -8.38 5.89
C PRO A 391 -12.51 -8.46 7.31
N THR A 392 -11.66 -8.63 8.31
CA THR A 392 -12.05 -8.71 9.73
C THR A 392 -11.67 -7.48 10.55
N ILE A 393 -10.86 -6.56 10.03
CA ILE A 393 -10.27 -5.46 10.79
C ILE A 393 -10.66 -4.12 10.15
N THR A 394 -11.26 -3.25 10.95
CA THR A 394 -11.54 -1.84 10.64
C THR A 394 -10.59 -0.99 11.45
N ALA A 395 -9.95 0.00 10.83
CA ALA A 395 -9.21 1.04 11.54
C ALA A 395 -10.06 2.30 11.63
N THR A 396 -10.21 2.84 12.82
CA THR A 396 -10.84 4.14 13.06
C THR A 396 -9.73 5.17 13.23
N VAL A 397 -9.68 6.14 12.30
CA VAL A 397 -8.77 7.28 12.37
C VAL A 397 -9.54 8.46 12.96
N THR A 398 -8.98 9.09 13.99
CA THR A 398 -9.58 10.26 14.64
C THR A 398 -8.56 11.39 14.73
N PHE A 399 -8.89 12.55 14.16
CA PHE A 399 -8.12 13.78 14.30
C PHE A 399 -8.53 14.44 15.62
N GLN A 400 -7.66 14.36 16.63
CA GLN A 400 -7.99 14.81 17.98
C GLN A 400 -7.68 16.29 18.18
N GLU A 401 -6.50 16.72 17.74
CA GLU A 401 -6.03 18.07 17.94
C GLU A 401 -5.39 18.61 16.67
N PHE A 402 -5.60 19.91 16.41
CA PHE A 402 -4.87 20.68 15.43
C PHE A 402 -4.70 22.09 15.97
N ARG A 403 -3.49 22.63 15.83
CA ARG A 403 -3.21 24.04 16.09
C ARG A 403 -2.06 24.51 15.22
N TYR A 404 -2.12 25.77 14.80
CA TYR A 404 -0.93 26.44 14.28
C TYR A 404 0.02 26.69 15.45
N ASP A 405 1.28 26.34 15.26
CA ASP A 405 2.28 26.34 16.34
C ASP A 405 3.66 26.57 15.74
N GLU A 406 4.57 27.12 16.54
CA GLU A 406 5.97 27.30 16.20
C GLU A 406 6.80 26.40 17.12
N PHE A 407 7.84 25.77 16.58
CA PHE A 407 8.64 24.80 17.31
C PHE A 407 10.11 25.21 17.32
N ASP A 408 10.84 24.69 18.31
CA ASP A 408 12.28 24.78 18.30
C ASP A 408 12.86 23.89 17.20
N ASP A 409 13.76 24.43 16.38
CA ASP A 409 14.36 23.70 15.25
C ASP A 409 15.02 22.37 15.68
N SER A 410 15.47 22.27 16.94
CA SER A 410 16.10 21.06 17.47
C SER A 410 15.21 19.82 17.40
N ILE A 411 13.87 19.96 17.44
CA ILE A 411 12.98 18.79 17.36
C ILE A 411 13.03 18.13 15.98
N PHE A 412 13.46 18.84 14.94
CA PHE A 412 13.60 18.34 13.57
C PHE A 412 15.02 17.85 13.25
N THR A 413 15.85 17.69 14.28
CA THR A 413 17.23 17.20 14.14
C THR A 413 17.46 15.95 14.98
N ILE A 414 18.49 15.20 14.63
CA ILE A 414 18.93 14.04 15.42
C ILE A 414 19.62 14.60 16.68
N PRO A 415 19.20 14.21 17.90
CA PRO A 415 19.86 14.65 19.11
C PRO A 415 21.33 14.20 19.17
N ASP A 416 22.21 15.05 19.69
CA ASP A 416 23.66 14.82 19.73
C ASP A 416 24.07 13.56 20.52
N ASP A 417 23.24 13.11 21.47
CA ASP A 417 23.49 11.92 22.28
C ASP A 417 23.04 10.61 21.61
N TYR A 418 22.46 10.66 20.41
CA TYR A 418 21.99 9.48 19.68
C TYR A 418 23.10 8.88 18.82
N LYS A 419 23.07 7.55 18.66
CA LYS A 419 24.03 6.82 17.83
C LYS A 419 23.36 6.21 16.61
N GLU A 420 24.05 6.18 15.48
CA GLU A 420 23.54 5.50 14.30
C GLU A 420 23.60 3.98 14.50
N ASP A 421 22.48 3.31 14.28
CA ASP A 421 22.35 1.85 14.18
C ASP A 421 21.59 1.52 12.89
N PRO A 422 22.32 1.21 11.79
CA PRO A 422 21.71 0.87 10.51
C PRO A 422 20.88 -0.43 10.52
N SER A 423 20.94 -1.23 11.59
CA SER A 423 20.28 -2.52 11.71
C SER A 423 19.05 -2.50 12.62
N ARG A 424 18.71 -1.34 13.19
CA ARG A 424 17.65 -1.21 14.20
C ARG A 424 16.26 -1.55 13.65
N PHE A 425 15.99 -1.09 12.44
CA PHE A 425 14.73 -1.23 11.71
C PHE A 425 15.02 -1.88 10.34
N PRO A 426 15.25 -3.21 10.29
CA PRO A 426 15.63 -3.89 9.04
C PRO A 426 14.54 -3.82 7.96
N ASP A 427 13.29 -3.52 8.34
CA ASP A 427 12.14 -3.40 7.43
C ASP A 427 11.90 -1.98 6.88
N LEU A 428 12.74 -1.00 7.24
CA LEU A 428 12.65 0.42 6.86
C LEU A 428 13.94 0.91 6.20
#